data_AF-A0A6J2S3S8-F1
#
_entry.id   AF-A0A6J2S3S8-F1
#
_cell.length_a   1.000
_cell.length_b   1.000
_cell.length_c   1.000
_cell.angle_alpha   90.00
_cell.angle_beta   90.00
_cell.angle_gamma   90.00
#
_symmetry.space_group_name_H-M   'P 1'
#
loop_
_entity.id
_entity.type
_entity.pdbx_description
1 polymer ?
#
loop_
_entity_poly.entity_id
_entity_poly.type
_entity_poly.pdbx_seq_one_letter_code
_entity_poly.pdbx_strand_id
1 'polypeptide(L)'
;MSLPKMARLPSVRLLSSIQQQLLPSIAPLTEPRRAASRYEYRRPGEPKKDKYPFQPVNFSFSKGLEGIKKHFALLKKEVTDRWVGPEGKPLLEHMLEQNQVLWEFRGPESLKQWTVSSDHEIGGQSEAHLKLGRNNDTCFLYGTLSSTPPRDGETRYSGYCTMRSQQPLRSFDRKKHFDWSNFNTLHLRVRGDGRPWMINLATETYFSHQGDDMYNYFLYTRGGPYWQEVKIPFSKFFLTSRGRIQDSQHCVWLDKVNTIGFTLGDKADGPLPAGDRFHWRQQRLRSH
;
A
#
# COMPACT_ATOMS: atom_id res chain seq x y z
N MET A 1 -14.17 -82.07 16.38
CA MET A 1 -12.71 -82.02 16.58
C MET A 1 -12.29 -80.58 16.71
N SER A 2 -11.68 -80.27 17.83
CA SER A 2 -11.34 -78.95 18.36
C SER A 2 -9.97 -78.46 17.91
N LEU A 3 -9.86 -77.21 17.46
CA LEU A 3 -8.62 -76.43 17.51
C LEU A 3 -8.94 -74.93 17.72
N PRO A 4 -8.05 -74.15 18.35
CA PRO A 4 -8.41 -73.34 19.51
C PRO A 4 -8.20 -71.83 19.39
N LYS A 5 -8.86 -71.13 20.33
CA LYS A 5 -8.61 -69.80 20.94
C LYS A 5 -7.58 -68.86 20.28
N MET A 6 -8.11 -67.76 19.72
CA MET A 6 -7.40 -66.49 19.53
C MET A 6 -7.08 -65.83 20.87
N ALA A 7 -5.79 -65.59 21.14
CA ALA A 7 -5.33 -64.70 22.20
C ALA A 7 -5.15 -63.28 21.64
N ARG A 8 -5.81 -62.30 22.28
CA ARG A 8 -5.62 -60.86 22.07
C ARG A 8 -4.47 -60.36 22.95
N LEU A 9 -3.56 -59.55 22.40
CA LEU A 9 -2.66 -58.63 23.13
C LEU A 9 -2.30 -57.43 22.21
N PRO A 10 -1.82 -56.29 22.76
CA PRO A 10 -2.52 -55.00 22.66
C PRO A 10 -1.90 -53.97 21.69
N SER A 11 -2.63 -52.85 21.54
CA SER A 11 -2.34 -51.68 20.71
C SER A 11 -0.93 -51.10 20.90
N VAL A 12 -0.12 -51.19 19.84
CA VAL A 12 1.13 -50.43 19.71
C VAL A 12 0.80 -49.04 19.18
N ARG A 13 1.06 -48.02 20.01
CA ARG A 13 1.02 -46.61 19.62
C ARG A 13 2.13 -46.35 18.60
N LEU A 14 1.77 -46.13 17.34
CA LEU A 14 2.68 -45.60 16.33
C LEU A 14 2.79 -44.09 16.52
N LEU A 15 3.90 -43.65 17.09
CA LEU A 15 4.37 -42.27 17.00
C LEU A 15 4.83 -42.02 15.56
N SER A 16 3.93 -41.53 14.71
CA SER A 16 4.29 -41.00 13.40
C SER A 16 4.94 -39.63 13.57
N SER A 17 6.27 -39.60 13.48
CA SER A 17 7.08 -38.39 13.34
C SER A 17 6.71 -37.66 12.05
N ILE A 18 5.90 -36.61 12.17
CA ILE A 18 5.70 -35.65 11.09
C ILE A 18 6.97 -34.79 11.01
N GLN A 19 7.84 -35.12 10.05
CA GLN A 19 8.88 -34.21 9.58
C GLN A 19 8.20 -32.94 9.07
N GLN A 20 8.18 -31.91 9.90
CA GLN A 20 7.92 -30.54 9.45
C GLN A 20 9.06 -30.16 8.50
N GLN A 21 8.79 -30.22 7.20
CA GLN A 21 9.64 -29.57 6.21
C GLN A 21 9.57 -28.07 6.46
N LEU A 22 10.58 -27.54 7.13
CA LEU A 22 10.84 -26.11 7.30
C LEU A 22 11.02 -25.50 5.90
N LEU A 23 9.96 -24.89 5.38
CA LEU A 23 10.06 -23.93 4.29
C LEU A 23 10.98 -22.78 4.77
N PRO A 24 12.02 -22.41 4.00
CA PRO A 24 12.89 -21.32 4.40
C PRO A 24 12.07 -20.03 4.50
N SER A 25 12.10 -19.40 5.67
CA SER A 25 11.56 -18.07 5.86
C SER A 25 12.30 -17.12 4.92
N ILE A 26 11.63 -16.74 3.83
CA ILE A 26 12.10 -15.67 2.97
C ILE A 26 12.13 -14.43 3.85
N ALA A 27 13.34 -13.98 4.19
CA ALA A 27 13.54 -12.74 4.93
C ALA A 27 12.74 -11.63 4.24
N PRO A 28 11.98 -10.80 4.98
CA PRO A 28 11.36 -9.64 4.38
C PRO A 28 12.47 -8.82 3.73
N LEU A 29 12.35 -8.55 2.43
CA LEU A 29 13.25 -7.67 1.72
C LEU A 29 13.30 -6.35 2.48
N THR A 30 14.42 -6.10 3.16
CA THR A 30 14.71 -4.83 3.82
C THR A 30 14.97 -3.80 2.73
N GLU A 31 13.92 -3.35 2.06
CA GLU A 31 14.02 -2.22 1.15
C GLU A 31 14.41 -0.98 1.97
N PRO A 32 15.34 -0.15 1.47
CA PRO A 32 15.65 1.11 2.12
C PRO A 32 14.39 1.98 2.10
N ARG A 33 13.76 2.15 3.26
CA ARG A 33 12.64 3.06 3.50
C ARG A 33 13.07 4.50 3.18
N ARG A 34 13.06 4.88 1.91
CA ARG A 34 13.21 6.27 1.43
C ARG A 34 11.84 6.90 1.15
N ALA A 35 10.87 6.61 2.00
CA ALA A 35 9.69 7.44 2.15
C ALA A 35 9.73 8.00 3.56
N ALA A 36 10.65 8.95 3.79
CA ALA A 36 10.65 9.72 5.02
C ALA A 36 9.35 10.52 5.03
N SER A 37 8.38 10.06 5.82
CA SER A 37 7.38 10.96 6.38
C SER A 37 8.14 12.13 7.03
N ARG A 38 7.60 13.35 6.92
CA ARG A 38 8.27 14.57 7.42
C ARG A 38 8.65 14.48 8.92
N TYR A 39 8.11 13.50 9.64
CA TYR A 39 8.59 12.99 10.92
C TYR A 39 8.57 11.46 10.88
N GLU A 40 9.69 10.80 11.15
CA GLU A 40 9.70 9.36 11.44
C GLU A 40 8.92 9.18 12.76
N TYR A 41 7.88 8.34 12.75
CA TYR A 41 7.08 8.13 13.96
C TYR A 41 7.98 7.57 15.05
N ARG A 42 8.10 8.31 16.15
CA ARG A 42 8.87 7.89 17.31
C ARG A 42 7.92 7.23 18.28
N ARG A 43 8.17 5.96 18.61
CA ARG A 43 7.39 5.28 19.64
C ARG A 43 7.62 5.92 21.01
N PRO A 44 6.56 6.09 21.81
CA PRO A 44 6.70 6.45 23.21
C PRO A 44 7.64 5.47 23.91
N GLY A 45 8.65 5.98 24.62
CA GLY A 45 9.67 5.15 25.29
C GLY A 45 10.86 4.69 24.44
N GLU A 46 10.86 4.85 23.11
CA GLU A 46 12.08 4.60 22.31
C GLU A 46 13.10 5.72 22.56
N PRO A 47 14.36 5.39 22.92
CA PRO A 47 15.39 6.40 23.09
C PRO A 47 15.57 7.16 21.78
N LYS A 48 15.70 8.49 21.88
CA LYS A 48 15.96 9.31 20.70
C LYS A 48 17.29 8.84 20.12
N LYS A 49 17.28 8.32 18.90
CA LYS A 49 18.53 8.06 18.18
C LYS A 49 19.13 9.42 17.88
N ASP A 50 20.13 9.81 18.66
CA ASP A 50 20.87 11.06 18.46
C ASP A 50 21.76 10.90 17.22
N LYS A 51 21.12 10.95 16.05
CA LYS A 51 21.80 11.17 14.77
C LYS A 51 22.01 12.66 14.64
N TYR A 52 23.17 13.14 15.09
CA TYR A 52 23.55 14.53 14.86
C TYR A 52 23.66 14.78 13.35
N PRO A 53 23.22 15.94 12.84
CA PRO A 53 23.27 16.24 11.40
C PRO A 53 24.70 16.24 10.84
N PHE A 54 25.70 16.36 11.71
CA PHE A 54 27.12 16.34 11.36
C PHE A 54 27.77 14.95 11.49
N GLN A 55 27.01 13.88 11.81
CA GLN A 55 27.56 12.53 11.76
C GLN A 55 28.03 12.22 10.34
N PRO A 56 29.25 11.68 10.17
CA PRO A 56 29.78 11.37 8.86
C PRO A 56 28.91 10.30 8.22
N VAL A 57 28.12 10.71 7.23
CA VAL A 57 27.47 9.78 6.32
C VAL A 57 28.58 9.08 5.58
N ASN A 58 28.61 7.75 5.61
CA ASN A 58 29.55 6.96 4.81
C ASN A 58 29.24 7.17 3.32
N PHE A 59 29.85 8.20 2.73
CA PHE A 59 29.78 8.50 1.30
C PHE A 59 30.72 7.55 0.56
N SER A 60 30.17 6.46 0.05
CA SER A 60 30.87 5.64 -0.94
C SER A 60 30.78 6.33 -2.30
N PHE A 61 31.92 6.68 -2.89
CA PHE A 61 32.00 7.31 -4.23
C PHE A 61 31.26 6.51 -5.31
N SER A 62 31.28 5.17 -5.25
CA SER A 62 30.54 4.29 -6.17
C SER A 62 29.03 4.54 -6.13
N LYS A 63 28.43 4.59 -4.93
CA LYS A 63 27.00 4.94 -4.77
C LYS A 63 26.70 6.37 -5.22
N GLY A 64 27.66 7.29 -5.06
CA GLY A 64 27.56 8.65 -5.57
C GLY A 64 27.45 8.68 -7.10
N LEU A 65 28.37 7.99 -7.79
CA LEU A 65 28.37 7.84 -9.25
C LEU A 65 27.10 7.15 -9.76
N GLU A 66 26.65 6.09 -9.09
CA GLU A 66 25.38 5.41 -9.41
C GLU A 66 24.18 6.34 -9.25
N GLY A 67 24.14 7.14 -8.18
CA GLY A 67 23.11 8.15 -7.95
C GLY A 67 23.09 9.21 -9.04
N ILE A 68 24.25 9.75 -9.40
CA ILE A 68 24.41 10.72 -10.49
C ILE A 68 23.92 10.12 -11.80
N LYS A 69 24.35 8.90 -12.16
CA LYS A 69 23.90 8.19 -13.36
C LYS A 69 22.38 7.99 -13.37
N LYS A 70 21.78 7.65 -12.23
CA LYS A 70 20.33 7.52 -12.09
C LYS A 70 19.63 8.86 -12.32
N HIS A 71 20.09 9.95 -11.72
CA HIS A 71 19.48 11.26 -11.89
C HIS A 71 19.62 11.80 -13.32
N PHE A 72 20.77 11.59 -13.98
CA PHE A 72 20.93 11.92 -15.40
C PHE A 72 20.01 11.10 -16.30
N ALA A 73 19.82 9.80 -16.01
CA ALA A 73 18.86 8.97 -16.74
C ALA A 73 17.42 9.46 -16.55
N LEU A 74 17.04 9.86 -15.33
CA LEU A 74 15.73 10.45 -15.04
C LEU A 74 15.54 11.81 -15.74
N LEU A 75 16.55 12.67 -15.72
CA LEU A 75 16.55 13.97 -16.41
C LEU A 75 16.38 13.77 -17.92
N LYS A 76 17.13 12.83 -18.51
CA LYS A 76 17.01 12.49 -19.94
C LYS A 76 15.59 12.04 -20.27
N LYS A 77 15.00 11.17 -19.44
CA LYS A 77 13.60 10.73 -19.58
C LYS A 77 12.62 11.90 -19.52
N GLU A 78 12.76 12.81 -18.57
CA GLU A 78 11.88 13.99 -18.48
C GLU A 78 11.93 14.88 -19.71
N VAL A 79 13.14 15.11 -20.24
CA VAL A 79 13.31 15.89 -21.47
C VAL A 79 12.63 15.15 -22.61
N THR A 80 12.89 13.85 -22.81
CA THR A 80 12.25 13.08 -23.89
C THR A 80 10.74 13.02 -23.76
N ASP A 81 10.21 12.80 -22.57
CA ASP A 81 8.77 12.71 -22.30
C ASP A 81 8.07 14.04 -22.60
N ARG A 82 8.74 15.17 -22.37
CA ARG A 82 8.19 16.49 -22.71
C ARG A 82 8.02 16.68 -24.22
N TRP A 83 8.89 16.08 -25.02
CA TRP A 83 8.89 16.21 -26.49
C TRP A 83 7.95 15.19 -27.17
N VAL A 84 7.89 13.96 -26.68
CA VAL A 84 7.04 12.90 -27.27
C VAL A 84 5.61 12.95 -26.70
N GLY A 85 5.42 13.59 -25.55
CA GLY A 85 4.17 13.62 -24.77
C GLY A 85 4.11 12.47 -23.74
N PRO A 86 3.17 12.52 -22.78
CA PRO A 86 3.04 11.50 -21.74
C PRO A 86 2.89 10.09 -22.35
N GLU A 87 3.62 9.11 -21.80
CA GLU A 87 3.61 7.71 -22.23
C GLU A 87 3.99 7.44 -23.70
N GLY A 88 4.66 8.40 -24.35
CA GLY A 88 5.09 8.25 -25.74
C GLY A 88 4.01 8.53 -26.78
N LYS A 89 2.88 9.14 -26.37
CA LYS A 89 1.80 9.57 -27.25
C LYS A 89 1.78 11.09 -27.42
N PRO A 90 1.44 11.61 -28.61
CA PRO A 90 1.30 13.04 -28.82
C PRO A 90 0.28 13.63 -27.82
N LEU A 91 0.57 14.83 -27.29
CA LEU A 91 -0.24 15.50 -26.26
C LEU A 91 -1.72 15.57 -26.59
N LEU A 92 -2.07 15.76 -27.86
CA LEU A 92 -3.45 15.85 -28.33
C LEU A 92 -4.19 14.52 -28.13
N GLU A 93 -3.54 13.40 -28.46
CA GLU A 93 -4.11 12.06 -28.24
C GLU A 93 -4.27 11.78 -26.75
N HIS A 94 -3.26 12.14 -25.94
CA HIS A 94 -3.35 12.00 -24.48
C HIS A 94 -4.46 12.84 -23.85
N MET A 95 -4.75 14.04 -24.37
CA MET A 95 -5.87 14.86 -23.92
C MET A 95 -7.24 14.30 -24.36
N LEU A 96 -7.28 13.61 -25.51
CA LEU A 96 -8.49 12.94 -26.00
C LEU A 96 -8.73 11.58 -25.33
N GLU A 97 -7.73 11.00 -24.68
CA GLU A 97 -7.85 9.73 -23.96
C GLU A 97 -8.85 9.84 -22.83
N GLN A 98 -10.03 9.27 -23.06
CA GLN A 98 -11.08 9.23 -22.06
C GLN A 98 -10.77 8.27 -20.91
N ASN A 99 -9.83 7.34 -21.10
CA ASN A 99 -9.50 6.32 -20.11
C ASN A 99 -7.98 6.19 -19.94
N GLN A 100 -7.47 6.46 -18.74
CA GLN A 100 -6.06 6.25 -18.40
C GLN A 100 -5.90 5.15 -17.37
N VAL A 101 -4.96 4.22 -17.58
CA VAL A 101 -4.59 3.21 -16.59
C VAL A 101 -3.44 3.76 -15.76
N LEU A 102 -3.65 3.99 -14.47
CA LEU A 102 -2.60 4.53 -13.59
C LEU A 102 -1.66 3.44 -13.09
N TRP A 103 -2.26 2.35 -12.61
CA TRP A 103 -1.53 1.24 -12.07
C TRP A 103 -2.13 -0.07 -12.56
N GLU A 104 -1.21 -0.94 -12.96
CA GLU A 104 -1.49 -2.30 -13.38
C GLU A 104 -0.44 -3.21 -12.77
N PHE A 105 -0.88 -4.35 -12.23
CA PHE A 105 0.05 -5.36 -11.76
C PHE A 105 0.47 -6.22 -12.93
N ARG A 106 1.70 -6.04 -13.37
CA ARG A 106 2.36 -6.89 -14.36
C ARG A 106 3.69 -7.34 -13.78
N GLY A 107 3.63 -8.32 -12.88
CA GLY A 107 4.81 -8.92 -12.26
C GLY A 107 5.34 -8.22 -11.00
N PRO A 108 6.47 -8.72 -10.46
CA PRO A 108 7.00 -8.34 -9.14
C PRO A 108 7.49 -6.90 -9.03
N GLU A 109 7.81 -6.25 -10.15
CA GLU A 109 8.24 -4.86 -10.16
C GLU A 109 7.13 -3.90 -9.74
N SER A 110 5.88 -4.21 -10.11
CA SER A 110 4.71 -3.43 -9.71
C SER A 110 4.54 -3.40 -8.19
N LEU A 111 4.97 -4.42 -7.46
CA LEU A 111 4.89 -4.44 -5.99
C LEU A 111 5.75 -3.35 -5.34
N LYS A 112 6.90 -3.01 -5.94
CA LYS A 112 7.81 -1.98 -5.41
C LYS A 112 7.20 -0.58 -5.45
N GLN A 113 6.17 -0.36 -6.26
CA GLN A 113 5.44 0.90 -6.31
C GLN A 113 4.49 1.07 -5.11
N TRP A 114 4.35 0.04 -4.26
CA TRP A 114 3.43 0.04 -3.13
C TRP A 114 4.22 -0.18 -1.84
N THR A 115 3.86 0.60 -0.83
CA THR A 115 4.37 0.48 0.52
C THR A 115 3.22 0.09 1.43
N VAL A 116 3.40 -1.02 2.15
CA VAL A 116 2.46 -1.46 3.18
C VAL A 116 2.94 -0.96 4.53
N SER A 117 2.04 -0.32 5.27
CA SER A 117 2.24 0.08 6.66
C SER A 117 1.14 -0.55 7.50
N SER A 118 1.47 -0.95 8.71
CA SER A 118 0.52 -1.53 9.67
C SER A 118 0.75 -0.90 11.03
N ASP A 119 -0.23 -1.10 11.91
CA ASP A 119 -0.17 -0.72 13.32
C ASP A 119 1.07 -1.26 14.05
N HIS A 120 1.71 -2.31 13.52
CA HIS A 120 3.00 -2.78 14.01
C HIS A 120 4.03 -1.65 14.11
N GLU A 121 4.01 -0.62 13.24
CA GLU A 121 4.92 0.53 13.31
C GLU A 121 4.73 1.39 14.57
N ILE A 122 3.49 1.47 15.06
CA ILE A 122 3.11 2.21 16.28
C ILE A 122 3.27 1.34 17.53
N GLY A 123 3.41 0.02 17.37
CA GLY A 123 3.54 -0.95 18.47
C GLY A 123 2.31 -1.84 18.65
N GLY A 124 1.30 -1.70 17.79
CA GLY A 124 0.15 -2.59 17.80
C GLY A 124 0.43 -3.97 17.22
N GLN A 125 -0.60 -4.82 17.25
CA GLN A 125 -0.50 -6.23 16.89
C GLN A 125 -1.00 -6.54 15.48
N SER A 126 -1.37 -5.53 14.71
CA SER A 126 -1.83 -5.74 13.33
C SER A 126 -0.65 -5.93 12.38
N GLU A 127 -0.78 -6.90 11.48
CA GLU A 127 0.20 -7.22 10.46
C GLU A 127 -0.44 -7.10 9.08
N ALA A 128 0.33 -6.60 8.10
CA ALA A 128 -0.11 -6.51 6.71
C ALA A 128 1.03 -6.88 5.77
N HIS A 129 0.68 -7.62 4.72
CA HIS A 129 1.60 -8.13 3.73
C HIS A 129 1.02 -8.04 2.33
N LEU A 130 1.88 -7.73 1.38
CA LEU A 130 1.56 -7.64 -0.03
C LEU A 130 2.17 -8.81 -0.80
N LYS A 131 1.40 -9.42 -1.69
CA LYS A 131 1.88 -10.48 -2.57
C LYS A 131 1.15 -10.44 -3.91
N LEU A 132 1.72 -11.07 -4.92
CA LEU A 132 1.12 -11.21 -6.25
C LEU A 132 0.31 -12.48 -6.38
N GLY A 133 -0.86 -12.36 -7.02
CA GLY A 133 -1.72 -13.49 -7.32
C GLY A 133 -1.05 -14.47 -8.27
N ARG A 134 -1.60 -15.69 -8.36
CA ARG A 134 -1.01 -16.81 -9.13
C ARG A 134 -0.75 -16.49 -10.60
N ASN A 135 -1.56 -15.59 -11.17
CA ASN A 135 -1.45 -15.21 -12.58
C ASN A 135 -0.56 -13.97 -12.80
N ASN A 136 0.09 -13.44 -11.75
CA ASN A 136 0.90 -12.20 -11.77
C ASN A 136 0.19 -10.90 -12.21
N ASP A 137 -1.11 -10.98 -12.51
CA ASP A 137 -1.94 -9.85 -12.97
C ASP A 137 -2.67 -9.11 -11.84
N THR A 138 -2.61 -9.64 -10.62
CA THR A 138 -3.41 -9.16 -9.49
C THR A 138 -2.54 -9.05 -8.27
N CYS A 139 -2.79 -8.05 -7.44
CA CYS A 139 -2.16 -7.94 -6.14
C CYS A 139 -3.13 -8.29 -5.04
N PHE A 140 -2.59 -8.96 -4.01
CA PHE A 140 -3.34 -9.36 -2.83
C PHE A 140 -2.70 -8.78 -1.57
N LEU A 141 -3.54 -8.10 -0.79
CA LEU A 141 -3.23 -7.62 0.55
C LEU A 141 -3.86 -8.60 1.55
N TYR A 142 -3.04 -9.12 2.46
CA TYR A 142 -3.47 -10.04 3.52
C TYR A 142 -2.74 -9.71 4.81
N GLY A 143 -3.26 -10.20 5.93
CA GLY A 143 -2.74 -9.84 7.23
C GLY A 143 -3.74 -10.14 8.33
N THR A 144 -3.41 -9.69 9.53
CA THR A 144 -4.27 -9.85 10.72
C THR A 144 -4.54 -8.46 11.27
N LEU A 145 -5.82 -8.14 11.47
CA LEU A 145 -6.21 -6.89 12.11
C LEU A 145 -6.49 -7.19 13.59
N SER A 146 -5.84 -6.41 14.47
CA SER A 146 -6.09 -6.44 15.90
C SER A 146 -6.23 -5.01 16.42
N SER A 147 -7.38 -4.73 17.04
CA SER A 147 -7.77 -3.47 17.64
C SER A 147 -7.27 -3.29 19.08
N THR A 148 -6.53 -4.28 19.60
CA THR A 148 -5.98 -4.19 20.96
C THR A 148 -4.87 -3.15 21.00
N PRO A 149 -5.00 -2.06 21.79
CA PRO A 149 -3.98 -1.04 21.86
C PRO A 149 -2.74 -1.56 22.59
N PRO A 150 -1.54 -1.10 22.20
CA PRO A 150 -0.32 -1.39 22.95
C PRO A 150 -0.38 -0.79 24.35
N ARG A 151 0.32 -1.41 25.30
CA ARG A 151 0.34 -1.01 26.72
C ARG A 151 1.32 0.14 26.99
N ASP A 152 1.37 1.12 26.09
CA ASP A 152 2.29 2.26 26.18
C ASP A 152 1.68 3.47 26.89
N GLY A 153 0.36 3.45 27.16
CA GLY A 153 -0.35 4.52 27.87
C GLY A 153 -0.68 5.78 27.04
N GLU A 154 -0.04 5.98 25.89
CA GLU A 154 -0.30 7.11 24.99
C GLU A 154 -1.21 6.74 23.80
N THR A 155 -1.01 5.56 23.20
CA THR A 155 -1.76 5.11 22.03
C THR A 155 -3.16 4.66 22.43
N ARG A 156 -4.18 5.47 22.08
CA ARG A 156 -5.60 5.18 22.42
C ARG A 156 -6.30 4.28 21.40
N TYR A 157 -5.85 4.30 20.16
CA TYR A 157 -6.47 3.56 19.06
C TYR A 157 -5.41 2.80 18.28
N SER A 158 -5.72 1.56 17.96
CA SER A 158 -4.88 0.63 17.23
C SER A 158 -5.78 -0.20 16.30
N GLY A 159 -5.19 -1.02 15.44
CA GLY A 159 -5.96 -1.81 14.46
C GLY A 159 -6.17 -1.09 13.13
N TYR A 160 -5.07 -0.71 12.47
CA TYR A 160 -5.10 -0.29 11.08
C TYR A 160 -4.07 -1.06 10.23
N CYS A 161 -4.45 -1.31 8.98
CA CYS A 161 -3.57 -1.78 7.93
C CYS A 161 -3.76 -0.87 6.72
N THR A 162 -2.66 -0.36 6.17
CA THR A 162 -2.69 0.54 5.02
C THR A 162 -1.73 0.10 3.93
N MET A 163 -2.16 0.21 2.70
CA MET A 163 -1.34 0.04 1.51
C MET A 163 -1.37 1.36 0.74
N ARG A 164 -0.20 1.95 0.50
CA ARG A 164 -0.08 3.25 -0.15
C ARG A 164 0.84 3.15 -1.36
N SER A 165 0.49 3.82 -2.46
CA SER A 165 1.39 3.98 -3.59
C SER A 165 2.58 4.85 -3.18
N GLN A 166 3.77 4.53 -3.66
CA GLN A 166 4.93 5.39 -3.52
C GLN A 166 4.76 6.62 -4.40
N GLN A 167 5.14 7.79 -3.86
CA GLN A 167 5.15 9.00 -4.65
C GLN A 167 6.27 8.91 -5.69
N PRO A 168 5.98 9.06 -7.00
CA PRO A 168 7.03 9.07 -8.00
C PRO A 168 7.94 10.29 -7.77
N LEU A 169 9.25 10.05 -7.93
CA LEU A 169 10.26 11.10 -7.86
C LEU A 169 10.79 11.39 -9.26
N ARG A 170 11.04 12.67 -9.49
CA ARG A 170 11.67 13.25 -10.68
C ARG A 170 13.19 13.34 -10.44
N SER A 171 13.96 13.76 -11.44
CA SER A 171 15.38 14.10 -11.30
C SER A 171 15.63 14.98 -10.07
N PHE A 172 16.74 14.71 -9.39
CA PHE A 172 17.14 15.35 -8.13
C PHE A 172 16.15 15.20 -6.97
N ASP A 173 15.47 14.05 -6.89
CA ASP A 173 14.49 13.74 -5.83
C ASP A 173 13.37 14.79 -5.70
N ARG A 174 13.09 15.51 -6.80
CA ARG A 174 11.96 16.43 -6.88
C ARG A 174 10.67 15.61 -6.89
N LYS A 175 9.67 16.06 -6.15
CA LYS A 175 8.37 15.40 -6.12
C LYS A 175 7.73 15.46 -7.51
N LYS A 176 7.21 14.33 -7.99
CA LYS A 176 6.32 14.28 -9.15
C LYS A 176 4.90 14.08 -8.64
N HIS A 177 3.98 14.82 -9.23
CA HIS A 177 2.55 14.72 -8.98
C HIS A 177 1.89 14.09 -10.20
N PHE A 178 0.74 13.45 -9.97
CA PHE A 178 -0.16 13.05 -11.02
C PHE A 178 -1.16 14.17 -11.27
N ASP A 179 -1.29 14.55 -12.54
CA ASP A 179 -2.31 15.49 -13.00
C ASP A 179 -3.52 14.69 -13.50
N TRP A 180 -4.61 14.77 -12.75
CA TRP A 180 -5.89 14.11 -13.01
C TRP A 180 -6.96 15.10 -13.42
N SER A 181 -6.61 16.35 -13.74
CA SER A 181 -7.57 17.43 -14.01
C SER A 181 -8.54 17.12 -15.15
N ASN A 182 -8.14 16.25 -16.09
CA ASN A 182 -8.97 15.82 -17.22
C ASN A 182 -10.00 14.73 -16.86
N PHE A 183 -9.90 14.13 -15.66
CA PHE A 183 -10.70 12.99 -15.26
C PHE A 183 -11.62 13.32 -14.10
N ASN A 184 -12.87 12.87 -14.20
CA ASN A 184 -13.89 13.14 -13.17
C ASN A 184 -14.12 11.95 -12.24
N THR A 185 -13.81 10.74 -12.72
CA THR A 185 -14.16 9.50 -12.03
C THR A 185 -12.97 8.57 -11.91
N LEU A 186 -12.84 8.00 -10.73
CA LEU A 186 -11.91 6.93 -10.40
C LEU A 186 -12.61 5.58 -10.58
N HIS A 187 -12.06 4.74 -11.45
CA HIS A 187 -12.52 3.38 -11.71
C HIS A 187 -11.57 2.38 -11.05
N LEU A 188 -12.12 1.53 -10.20
CA LEU A 188 -11.39 0.49 -9.49
C LEU A 188 -12.01 -0.86 -9.77
N ARG A 189 -11.18 -1.83 -10.15
CA ARG A 189 -11.58 -3.24 -10.21
C ARG A 189 -11.04 -3.96 -9.00
N VAL A 190 -11.93 -4.25 -8.06
CA VAL A 190 -11.62 -4.83 -6.76
C VAL A 190 -12.46 -6.05 -6.48
N ARG A 191 -11.89 -7.00 -5.75
CA ARG A 191 -12.62 -8.06 -5.08
C ARG A 191 -12.31 -7.90 -3.60
N GLY A 192 -13.31 -8.02 -2.73
CA GLY A 192 -13.14 -7.75 -1.30
C GLY A 192 -13.89 -8.73 -0.43
N ASP A 193 -13.75 -8.52 0.86
CA ASP A 193 -14.15 -9.38 1.96
C ASP A 193 -15.47 -8.98 2.62
N GLY A 194 -16.15 -7.95 2.10
CA GLY A 194 -17.39 -7.44 2.68
C GLY A 194 -17.15 -6.30 3.67
N ARG A 195 -15.89 -5.98 3.97
CA ARG A 195 -15.55 -4.93 4.93
C ARG A 195 -15.53 -3.55 4.28
N PRO A 196 -15.72 -2.49 5.08
CA PRO A 196 -15.53 -1.12 4.63
C PRO A 196 -14.03 -0.81 4.55
N TRP A 197 -13.56 -0.51 3.33
CA TRP A 197 -12.22 0.01 3.08
C TRP A 197 -12.28 1.52 2.96
N MET A 198 -11.24 2.21 3.37
CA MET A 198 -11.07 3.64 3.15
C MET A 198 -10.06 3.85 2.03
N ILE A 199 -10.46 4.59 0.99
CA ILE A 199 -9.55 5.04 -0.06
C ILE A 199 -9.05 6.41 0.34
N ASN A 200 -7.73 6.57 0.37
CA ASN A 200 -7.04 7.78 0.77
C ASN A 200 -6.34 8.37 -0.45
N LEU A 201 -6.59 9.65 -0.72
CA LEU A 201 -5.89 10.44 -1.72
C LEU A 201 -5.10 11.52 -1.00
N ALA A 202 -3.78 11.44 -1.11
CA ALA A 202 -2.91 12.50 -0.60
C ALA A 202 -2.57 13.44 -1.75
N THR A 203 -2.92 14.71 -1.60
CA THR A 203 -2.59 15.79 -2.53
C THR A 203 -1.46 16.64 -1.95
N GLU A 204 -0.73 17.36 -2.79
CA GLU A 204 0.20 18.36 -2.28
C GLU A 204 -0.54 19.62 -1.86
N THR A 205 -0.47 19.93 -0.56
CA THR A 205 -1.05 21.16 -0.04
C THR A 205 -0.06 22.32 -0.11
N TYR A 206 -0.57 23.52 -0.42
CA TYR A 206 0.25 24.74 -0.53
C TYR A 206 0.85 25.16 0.81
N PHE A 207 0.07 25.03 1.89
CA PHE A 207 0.51 25.41 3.22
C PHE A 207 1.20 24.24 3.93
N SER A 208 2.36 24.50 4.53
CA SER A 208 3.12 23.52 5.31
C SER A 208 2.33 22.94 6.47
N HIS A 209 1.44 23.73 7.08
CA HIS A 209 0.57 23.30 8.18
C HIS A 209 -0.54 22.32 7.75
N GLN A 210 -0.92 22.34 6.48
CA GLN A 210 -1.94 21.46 5.88
C GLN A 210 -1.29 20.20 5.27
N GLY A 211 -0.07 19.85 5.69
CA GLY A 211 0.66 18.71 5.18
C GLY A 211 0.05 17.35 5.53
N ASP A 212 -0.86 17.31 6.52
CA ASP A 212 -1.56 16.11 6.99
C ASP A 212 -2.98 15.99 6.42
N ASP A 213 -3.32 16.84 5.46
CA ASP A 213 -4.63 16.87 4.82
C ASP A 213 -4.73 15.76 3.75
N MET A 214 -5.78 14.98 3.84
CA MET A 214 -6.02 13.81 2.99
C MET A 214 -7.50 13.74 2.62
N TYR A 215 -7.76 13.41 1.36
CA TYR A 215 -9.11 13.18 0.85
C TYR A 215 -9.46 11.70 0.98
N ASN A 216 -10.54 11.39 1.68
CA ASN A 216 -10.93 10.02 1.95
C ASN A 216 -12.29 9.69 1.33
N TYR A 217 -12.49 8.41 1.04
CA TYR A 217 -13.76 7.85 0.58
C TYR A 217 -13.97 6.44 1.15
N PHE A 218 -15.18 6.14 1.60
CA PHE A 218 -15.53 4.81 2.09
C PHE A 218 -15.98 3.90 0.94
N LEU A 219 -15.21 2.85 0.71
CA LEU A 219 -15.46 1.78 -0.25
C LEU A 219 -16.08 0.58 0.46
N TYR A 220 -17.32 0.26 0.13
CA TYR A 220 -17.99 -0.96 0.60
C TYR A 220 -17.85 -2.07 -0.42
N THR A 221 -17.19 -3.15 -0.03
CA THR A 221 -17.03 -4.34 -0.87
C THR A 221 -18.19 -5.30 -0.65
N ARG A 222 -18.62 -6.04 -1.68
CA ARG A 222 -19.81 -6.90 -1.61
C ARG A 222 -19.59 -8.28 -0.96
N GLY A 223 -18.38 -8.59 -0.48
CA GLY A 223 -18.02 -9.86 0.18
C GLY A 223 -18.34 -11.08 -0.69
N GLY A 224 -17.38 -11.52 -1.51
CA GLY A 224 -17.63 -12.69 -2.35
C GLY A 224 -16.56 -13.01 -3.40
N PRO A 225 -16.77 -14.06 -4.20
CA PRO A 225 -15.76 -14.55 -5.13
C PRO A 225 -15.61 -13.70 -6.41
N TYR A 226 -16.57 -12.80 -6.66
CA TYR A 226 -16.67 -12.07 -7.91
C TYR A 226 -15.91 -10.74 -7.89
N TRP A 227 -15.43 -10.35 -9.07
CA TRP A 227 -14.85 -9.02 -9.27
C TRP A 227 -15.94 -7.97 -9.34
N GLN A 228 -15.73 -6.87 -8.64
CA GLN A 228 -16.58 -5.70 -8.65
C GLN A 228 -15.86 -4.55 -9.33
N GLU A 229 -16.56 -3.84 -10.21
CA GLU A 229 -16.11 -2.56 -10.76
C GLU A 229 -16.79 -1.43 -10.01
N VAL A 230 -15.98 -0.57 -9.40
CA VAL A 230 -16.43 0.55 -8.58
C VAL A 230 -16.05 1.84 -9.28
N LYS A 231 -17.04 2.71 -9.47
CA LYS A 231 -16.88 4.04 -10.07
C LYS A 231 -17.10 5.09 -8.99
N ILE A 232 -16.08 5.89 -8.74
CA ILE A 232 -16.04 6.85 -7.65
C ILE A 232 -15.79 8.24 -8.23
N PRO A 233 -16.79 9.13 -8.27
CA PRO A 233 -16.58 10.53 -8.63
C PRO A 233 -15.66 11.22 -7.62
N PHE A 234 -14.74 12.07 -8.09
CA PHE A 234 -13.85 12.82 -7.20
C PHE A 234 -14.60 13.78 -6.26
N SER A 235 -15.80 14.22 -6.66
CA SER A 235 -16.70 15.04 -5.83
C SER A 235 -17.24 14.33 -4.58
N LYS A 236 -17.14 13.00 -4.48
CA LYS A 236 -17.58 12.25 -3.30
C LYS A 236 -16.52 12.09 -2.22
N PHE A 237 -15.28 12.52 -2.49
CA PHE A 237 -14.24 12.48 -1.49
C PHE A 237 -14.44 13.61 -0.49
N PHE A 238 -14.16 13.32 0.78
CA PHE A 238 -14.22 14.31 1.85
C PHE A 238 -12.83 14.53 2.45
N LEU A 239 -12.55 15.77 2.78
CA LEU A 239 -11.31 16.21 3.40
C LEU A 239 -11.25 15.79 4.86
N THR A 240 -10.12 15.21 5.23
CA THR A 240 -9.75 14.89 6.60
C THR A 240 -8.38 15.45 6.91
N SER A 241 -8.18 15.90 8.13
CA SER A 241 -6.88 16.30 8.65
C SER A 241 -6.61 15.53 9.94
N ARG A 242 -5.48 14.82 10.01
CA ARG A 242 -5.09 14.02 11.19
C ARG A 242 -6.19 13.07 11.71
N GLY A 243 -6.93 12.46 10.77
CA GLY A 243 -8.02 11.53 11.10
C GLY A 243 -9.33 12.19 11.54
N ARG A 244 -9.45 13.53 11.50
CA ARG A 244 -10.70 14.24 11.73
C ARG A 244 -11.25 14.80 10.42
N ILE A 245 -12.54 14.58 10.19
CA ILE A 245 -13.27 15.18 9.07
C ILE A 245 -13.30 16.69 9.30
N GLN A 246 -12.99 17.47 8.27
CA GLN A 246 -13.04 18.92 8.33
C GLN A 246 -14.45 19.42 8.03
N ASP A 247 -14.88 20.51 8.66
CA ASP A 247 -16.18 21.12 8.36
C ASP A 247 -16.14 21.86 7.01
N SER A 248 -15.03 22.55 6.74
CA SER A 248 -14.77 23.18 5.44
C SER A 248 -14.32 22.13 4.43
N GLN A 249 -15.25 21.73 3.58
CA GLN A 249 -15.00 20.78 2.50
C GLN A 249 -14.61 21.51 1.22
N HIS A 250 -13.57 21.01 0.56
CA HIS A 250 -13.07 21.54 -0.71
C HIS A 250 -13.02 20.44 -1.75
N CYS A 251 -13.03 20.82 -3.04
CA CYS A 251 -12.83 19.87 -4.11
C CYS A 251 -11.39 19.32 -4.08
N VAL A 252 -11.24 18.06 -4.49
CA VAL A 252 -9.92 17.42 -4.61
C VAL A 252 -9.07 18.20 -5.62
N TRP A 253 -7.83 18.51 -5.24
CA TRP A 253 -6.85 19.09 -6.16
C TRP A 253 -6.31 18.01 -7.09
N LEU A 254 -6.95 17.88 -8.23
CA LEU A 254 -6.64 16.86 -9.23
C LEU A 254 -5.31 17.13 -9.94
N ASP A 255 -4.82 18.37 -9.98
CA ASP A 255 -3.55 18.74 -10.60
C ASP A 255 -2.32 18.21 -9.83
N LYS A 256 -2.47 18.00 -8.51
CA LYS A 256 -1.36 17.72 -7.59
C LYS A 256 -1.59 16.50 -6.72
N VAL A 257 -1.99 15.38 -7.31
CA VAL A 257 -2.15 14.14 -6.56
C VAL A 257 -0.79 13.47 -6.35
N ASN A 258 -0.44 13.16 -5.10
CA ASN A 258 0.83 12.53 -4.74
C ASN A 258 0.72 11.02 -4.73
N THR A 259 -0.22 10.51 -3.95
CA THR A 259 -0.36 9.07 -3.67
C THR A 259 -1.80 8.68 -3.47
N ILE A 260 -2.15 7.47 -3.86
CA ILE A 260 -3.38 6.81 -3.44
C ILE A 260 -3.04 5.75 -2.38
N GLY A 261 -3.94 5.52 -1.44
CA GLY A 261 -3.84 4.45 -0.48
C GLY A 261 -5.17 3.79 -0.20
N PHE A 262 -5.10 2.58 0.32
CA PHE A 262 -6.22 1.80 0.80
C PHE A 262 -5.93 1.47 2.26
N THR A 263 -6.81 1.91 3.15
CA THR A 263 -6.70 1.67 4.58
C THR A 263 -7.91 0.88 5.07
N LEU A 264 -7.63 -0.11 5.91
CA LEU A 264 -8.63 -0.84 6.67
C LEU A 264 -8.47 -0.48 8.14
N GLY A 265 -9.57 -0.13 8.80
CA GLY A 265 -9.59 0.34 10.19
C GLY A 265 -10.96 0.13 10.85
N ASP A 266 -11.56 -1.04 10.62
CA ASP A 266 -12.95 -1.35 10.97
C ASP A 266 -13.12 -1.85 12.42
N LYS A 267 -12.05 -1.91 13.23
CA LYS A 267 -12.03 -2.47 14.61
C LYS A 267 -12.61 -3.89 14.77
N ALA A 268 -13.07 -4.51 13.69
CA ALA A 268 -13.46 -5.90 13.65
C ALA A 268 -12.19 -6.75 13.60
N ASP A 269 -11.89 -7.37 14.74
CA ASP A 269 -10.72 -8.19 14.92
C ASP A 269 -10.86 -9.50 14.16
N GLY A 270 -9.79 -9.89 13.47
CA GLY A 270 -9.75 -11.15 12.75
C GLY A 270 -8.64 -11.23 11.72
N PRO A 271 -8.22 -12.45 11.36
CA PRO A 271 -7.41 -12.63 10.17
C PRO A 271 -8.20 -12.11 8.97
N LEU A 272 -7.55 -11.36 8.08
CA LEU A 272 -8.07 -11.13 6.74
C LEU A 272 -8.13 -12.52 6.09
N PRO A 273 -9.32 -13.12 5.94
CA PRO A 273 -9.40 -14.54 5.60
C PRO A 273 -8.67 -14.78 4.29
N ALA A 274 -7.80 -15.77 4.23
CA ALA A 274 -7.09 -16.13 3.02
C ALA A 274 -8.02 -16.50 1.83
N GLY A 275 -9.33 -16.65 2.07
CA GLY A 275 -10.39 -16.88 1.10
C GLY A 275 -11.04 -15.61 0.55
N ASP A 276 -11.35 -14.65 1.41
CA ASP A 276 -12.08 -13.40 1.12
C ASP A 276 -11.15 -12.21 1.27
N ARG A 277 -10.65 -11.77 0.13
CA ARG A 277 -9.36 -11.07 -0.03
C ARG A 277 -9.59 -9.74 -0.71
N PHE A 278 -8.83 -8.70 -0.35
CA PHE A 278 -8.73 -7.50 -1.18
C PHE A 278 -7.82 -7.80 -2.37
N HIS A 279 -8.43 -8.18 -3.50
CA HIS A 279 -7.72 -8.23 -4.76
C HIS A 279 -7.90 -6.91 -5.47
N TRP A 280 -6.80 -6.37 -5.95
CA TRP A 280 -6.81 -5.21 -6.80
C TRP A 280 -6.05 -5.56 -8.09
N ARG A 281 -6.70 -5.31 -9.23
CA ARG A 281 -6.16 -5.64 -10.55
C ARG A 281 -5.66 -4.41 -11.27
N GLN A 282 -6.51 -3.38 -11.29
CA GLN A 282 -6.29 -2.23 -12.14
C GLN A 282 -7.05 -1.03 -11.61
N GLN A 283 -6.38 0.13 -11.69
CA GLN A 283 -6.99 1.42 -11.47
C GLN A 283 -6.99 2.19 -12.78
N ARG A 284 -8.18 2.69 -13.14
CA ARG A 284 -8.36 3.53 -14.32
C ARG A 284 -8.98 4.86 -13.91
N LEU A 285 -8.61 5.91 -14.60
CA LEU A 285 -9.34 7.18 -14.59
C LEU A 285 -10.21 7.24 -15.82
N ARG A 286 -11.40 7.81 -15.69
CA ARG A 286 -12.30 8.02 -16.82
C ARG A 286 -12.85 9.44 -16.86
N SER A 287 -12.74 10.08 -18.02
CA SER A 287 -13.45 11.32 -18.34
C SER A 287 -14.82 10.97 -18.94
N HIS A 288 -15.78 11.88 -18.75
CA HIS A 288 -17.16 11.68 -19.21
C HIS A 288 -17.27 11.82 -20.73
#